data_AF-A0A937B9G3-F1
#
_entry.id   AF-A0A937B9G3-F1
#
_cell.length_a   1.000
_cell.length_b   1.000
_cell.length_c   1.000
_cell.angle_alpha   90.00
_cell.angle_beta   90.00
_cell.angle_gamma   90.00
#
_symmetry.space_group_name_H-M   'P 1'
#
loop_
_entity.id
_entity.type
_entity.pdbx_description
1 polymer ?
#
loop_
_entity_poly.entity_id
_entity_poly.type
_entity_poly.pdbx_seq_one_letter_code
_entity_poly.pdbx_strand_id
1 'polypeptide(L)'
;MAHAIAQSGENTKSNEFLFRRLSVEDAAEAHVVALAKAKEIGFDTFIVSAATPFRREDCRALIADAPSVVARYFPEYRGLYEARGWTMFDTIDRVYDSSKATRVLGFTCKTGFREVLNSLSS
;
A
#
# COMPACT_ATOMS: atom_id res chain seq x y z
N MET A 1 -4.50 20.73 -19.94
CA MET A 1 -5.20 19.47 -20.21
C MET A 1 -5.41 18.76 -18.88
N ALA A 2 -6.64 18.73 -18.37
CA ALA A 2 -6.93 17.94 -17.16
C ALA A 2 -6.58 16.49 -17.48
N HIS A 3 -5.63 15.91 -16.75
CA HIS A 3 -5.36 14.47 -16.85
C HIS A 3 -6.68 13.77 -16.54
N ALA A 4 -7.26 13.08 -17.51
CA ALA A 4 -8.36 12.18 -17.24
C ALA A 4 -7.84 11.19 -16.18
N ILE A 5 -8.47 11.16 -15.02
CA ILE A 5 -8.15 10.15 -14.01
C ILE A 5 -8.68 8.84 -14.61
N ALA A 6 -7.77 8.04 -15.17
CA ALA A 6 -8.12 6.81 -15.89
C ALA A 6 -8.82 5.79 -14.98
N GLN A 7 -8.56 5.86 -13.67
CA GLN A 7 -9.14 5.00 -12.66
C GLN A 7 -10.25 5.71 -11.87
N SER A 8 -11.29 4.97 -11.48
CA SER A 8 -12.25 5.46 -10.48
C SER A 8 -11.57 5.76 -9.14
N GLY A 9 -12.25 6.47 -8.24
CA GLY A 9 -11.71 6.76 -6.91
C GLY A 9 -11.45 5.48 -6.09
N GLU A 10 -12.32 4.48 -6.18
CA GLU A 10 -12.15 3.20 -5.48
C GLU A 10 -11.00 2.36 -6.05
N ASN A 11 -10.88 2.33 -7.39
CA ASN A 11 -9.76 1.67 -8.05
C ASN A 11 -8.42 2.34 -7.68
N THR A 12 -8.38 3.68 -7.73
CA THR A 12 -7.19 4.46 -7.32
C THR A 12 -6.79 4.13 -5.88
N LYS A 13 -7.73 4.19 -4.94
CA LYS A 13 -7.47 3.90 -3.51
C LYS A 13 -6.98 2.46 -3.33
N SER A 14 -7.53 1.51 -4.06
CA SER A 14 -7.12 0.11 -4.01
C SER A 14 -5.66 -0.06 -4.44
N ASN A 15 -5.26 0.52 -5.57
CA ASN A 15 -3.87 0.49 -6.03
C ASN A 15 -2.89 1.14 -5.03
N GLU A 16 -3.28 2.24 -4.38
CA GLU A 16 -2.41 2.96 -3.44
C GLU A 16 -1.99 2.12 -2.22
N PHE A 17 -2.78 1.11 -1.82
CA PHE A 17 -2.42 0.21 -0.70
C PHE A 17 -1.16 -0.63 -0.96
N LEU A 18 -0.70 -0.71 -2.21
CA LEU A 18 0.56 -1.38 -2.55
C LEU A 18 1.80 -0.56 -2.19
N PHE A 19 1.70 0.78 -2.11
CA PHE A 19 2.89 1.63 -2.13
C PHE A 19 2.85 2.90 -1.30
N ARG A 20 1.69 3.42 -0.87
CA ARG A 20 1.66 4.68 -0.10
C ARG A 20 0.47 4.89 0.84
N ARG A 21 -0.58 4.09 0.73
CA ARG A 21 -1.82 4.27 1.50
C ARG A 21 -1.82 3.42 2.78
N LEU A 22 -2.61 3.87 3.75
CA LEU A 22 -3.13 3.13 4.88
C LEU A 22 -4.60 3.49 5.09
N SER A 23 -5.30 2.70 5.90
CA SER A 23 -6.66 3.01 6.36
C SER A 23 -6.66 4.14 7.40
N VAL A 24 -7.84 4.70 7.70
CA VAL A 24 -7.98 5.73 8.75
C VAL A 24 -7.77 5.09 10.12
N GLU A 25 -8.25 3.87 10.30
CA GLU A 25 -8.13 3.06 11.50
C GLU A 25 -6.65 2.76 11.80
N ASP A 26 -5.88 2.37 10.78
CA ASP A 26 -4.44 2.15 10.91
C ASP A 26 -3.69 3.46 11.19
N ALA A 27 -4.12 4.58 10.59
CA ALA A 27 -3.52 5.87 10.90
C ALA A 27 -3.76 6.28 12.36
N ALA A 28 -4.96 6.07 12.89
CA ALA A 28 -5.27 6.35 14.29
C ALA A 28 -4.46 5.44 15.24
N GLU A 29 -4.44 4.14 14.96
CA GLU A 29 -3.69 3.17 15.77
C GLU A 29 -2.19 3.48 15.80
N ALA A 30 -1.60 3.91 14.67
CA ALA A 30 -0.20 4.30 14.61
C ALA A 30 0.14 5.42 15.61
N HIS A 31 -0.76 6.39 15.79
CA HIS A 31 -0.57 7.48 16.76
C HIS A 31 -0.71 6.99 18.21
N VAL A 32 -1.64 6.07 18.47
CA VAL A 32 -1.80 5.44 19.79
C VAL A 32 -0.52 4.67 20.17
N VAL A 33 0.02 3.87 19.24
CA VAL A 33 1.28 3.15 19.46
C VAL A 33 2.46 4.10 19.63
N ALA A 34 2.54 5.16 18.83
CA ALA A 34 3.61 6.16 18.96
C ALA A 34 3.57 6.84 20.34
N LEU A 35 2.38 7.20 20.85
CA LEU A 35 2.23 7.78 22.18
C LEU A 35 2.63 6.79 23.28
N ALA A 36 2.26 5.52 23.16
CA ALA A 36 2.64 4.48 24.12
C ALA A 36 4.16 4.28 24.17
N LYS A 37 4.84 4.40 23.02
CA LYS A 37 6.30 4.24 22.90
C LYS A 37 7.10 5.52 23.16
N ALA A 38 6.46 6.68 23.29
CA ALA A 38 7.12 7.98 23.38
C ALA A 38 8.17 8.07 24.50
N LYS A 39 7.93 7.48 25.68
CA LYS A 39 8.91 7.50 26.78
C LYS A 39 10.15 6.66 26.51
N GLU A 40 10.01 5.59 25.74
CA GLU A 40 11.12 4.69 25.39
C GLU A 40 11.97 5.27 24.25
N ILE A 41 11.33 5.91 23.26
CA ILE A 41 11.98 6.36 22.02
C ILE A 41 12.35 7.86 22.04
N GLY A 42 11.74 8.65 22.93
CA GLY A 42 11.87 10.10 22.90
C GLY A 42 11.20 10.71 21.67
N PHE A 43 12.02 11.19 20.74
CA PHE A 43 11.58 11.78 19.47
C PHE A 43 12.18 11.01 18.29
N ASP A 44 11.34 10.67 17.33
CA ASP A 44 11.77 10.10 16.06
C ASP A 44 10.71 10.32 14.97
N THR A 45 11.05 10.05 13.71
CA THR A 45 10.17 10.18 12.54
C THR A 45 9.97 8.83 11.87
N PHE A 46 8.71 8.52 11.53
CA PHE A 46 8.31 7.25 10.93
C PHE A 46 7.45 7.48 9.70
N ILE A 47 7.65 6.64 8.68
CA ILE A 47 6.69 6.47 7.59
C ILE A 47 5.65 5.44 8.06
N VAL A 48 4.37 5.79 7.97
CA VAL A 48 3.25 4.88 8.23
C VAL A 48 2.46 4.68 6.94
N SER A 49 2.36 3.43 6.52
CA SER A 49 1.62 2.96 5.35
C SER A 49 1.36 1.47 5.50
N ALA A 50 0.40 0.96 4.72
CA ALA A 50 0.25 -0.47 4.54
C ALA A 50 1.59 -1.11 4.10
N ALA A 51 1.81 -2.35 4.53
CA ALA A 51 3.02 -3.07 4.19
C ALA A 51 3.07 -3.31 2.67
N THR A 52 4.21 -2.97 2.06
CA THR A 52 4.46 -3.26 0.66
C THR A 52 5.03 -4.67 0.51
N PRO A 53 4.59 -5.45 -0.50
CA PRO A 53 5.18 -6.75 -0.80
C PRO A 53 6.48 -6.63 -1.62
N PHE A 54 6.72 -5.45 -2.22
CA PHE A 54 7.81 -5.22 -3.14
C PHE A 54 9.16 -5.22 -2.44
N ARG A 55 10.18 -5.66 -3.17
CA ARG A 55 11.58 -5.59 -2.74
C ARG A 55 12.31 -4.54 -3.56
N ARG A 56 13.52 -4.16 -3.11
CA ARG A 56 14.34 -3.14 -3.79
C ARG A 56 14.68 -3.54 -5.24
N GLU A 57 14.78 -4.84 -5.49
CA GLU A 57 15.07 -5.39 -6.83
C GLU A 57 13.92 -5.15 -7.81
N ASP A 58 12.70 -4.91 -7.31
CA ASP A 58 11.52 -4.66 -8.15
C ASP A 58 11.45 -3.22 -8.66
N CYS A 59 12.20 -2.26 -8.09
CA CYS A 59 12.04 -0.84 -8.38
C CYS A 59 12.12 -0.51 -9.88
N ARG A 60 13.06 -1.13 -10.63
CA ARG A 60 13.16 -0.91 -12.08
C ARG A 60 11.92 -1.43 -12.82
N ALA A 61 11.42 -2.59 -12.41
CA ALA A 61 10.24 -3.20 -13.02
C ALA A 61 8.95 -2.45 -12.65
N LEU A 62 8.84 -1.92 -11.42
CA LEU A 62 7.70 -1.11 -10.97
C LEU A 62 7.55 0.19 -11.78
N ILE A 63 8.68 0.79 -12.18
CA ILE A 63 8.67 1.97 -13.06
C ILE A 63 8.18 1.60 -14.47
N ALA A 64 8.67 0.46 -15.00
CA ALA A 64 8.44 0.07 -16.39
C ALA A 64 7.09 -0.60 -16.64
N ASP A 65 6.65 -1.45 -15.71
CA ASP A 65 5.45 -2.28 -15.81
C ASP A 65 5.03 -2.74 -14.39
N ALA A 66 4.36 -1.83 -13.67
CA ALA A 66 3.79 -2.16 -12.36
C ALA A 66 2.78 -3.32 -12.43
N PRO A 67 1.88 -3.43 -13.43
CA PRO A 67 0.94 -4.55 -13.52
C PRO A 67 1.62 -5.93 -13.51
N SER A 68 2.73 -6.11 -14.23
CA SER A 68 3.46 -7.40 -14.22
C SER A 68 4.13 -7.68 -12.88
N VAL A 69 4.65 -6.65 -12.20
CA VAL A 69 5.22 -6.82 -10.86
C VAL A 69 4.13 -7.25 -9.87
N VAL A 70 2.99 -6.57 -9.85
CA VAL A 70 1.87 -6.89 -8.93
C VAL A 70 1.35 -8.31 -9.20
N ALA A 71 1.29 -8.74 -10.46
CA ALA A 71 0.83 -10.09 -10.83
C ALA A 71 1.71 -11.21 -10.26
N ARG A 72 3.01 -10.95 -10.01
CA ARG A 72 3.90 -11.92 -9.37
C ARG A 72 3.57 -12.13 -7.88
N TYR A 73 3.04 -11.10 -7.21
CA TYR A 73 2.72 -11.13 -5.78
C TYR A 73 1.25 -11.48 -5.50
N PHE A 74 0.34 -11.11 -6.41
CA PHE A 74 -1.10 -11.32 -6.29
C PHE A 74 -1.68 -11.84 -7.61
N PRO A 75 -1.39 -13.07 -8.05
CA PRO A 75 -1.81 -13.56 -9.37
C PRO A 75 -3.31 -13.38 -9.67
N GLU A 76 -4.16 -13.45 -8.65
CA GLU A 76 -5.61 -13.30 -8.71
C GLU A 76 -6.11 -11.86 -8.95
N TYR A 77 -5.28 -10.83 -8.72
CA TYR A 77 -5.75 -9.44 -8.74
C TYR A 77 -6.35 -9.05 -10.09
N ARG A 78 -5.79 -9.58 -11.19
CA ARG A 78 -6.22 -9.25 -12.55
C ARG A 78 -7.68 -9.62 -12.80
N GLY A 79 -8.07 -10.84 -12.41
CA GLY A 79 -9.46 -11.28 -12.56
C GLY A 79 -10.43 -10.48 -11.70
N LEU A 80 -10.03 -10.17 -10.45
CA LEU A 80 -10.86 -9.35 -9.54
C LEU A 80 -11.06 -7.92 -10.06
N TYR A 81 -10.02 -7.36 -10.69
CA TYR A 81 -10.06 -6.02 -11.28
C TYR A 81 -10.87 -6.01 -12.57
N GLU A 82 -10.64 -6.97 -13.47
CA GLU A 82 -11.35 -7.11 -14.73
C GLU A 82 -12.87 -7.24 -14.52
N ALA A 83 -13.29 -8.04 -13.54
CA ALA A 83 -14.71 -8.20 -13.17
C ALA A 83 -15.40 -6.88 -12.78
N ARG A 84 -14.63 -5.83 -12.44
CA ARG A 84 -15.12 -4.50 -12.05
C ARG A 84 -14.79 -3.42 -13.08
N GLY A 85 -14.16 -3.77 -14.20
CA GLY A 85 -13.61 -2.79 -15.14
C GLY A 85 -12.48 -1.93 -14.54
N TRP A 86 -11.80 -2.43 -13.51
CA TRP A 86 -10.69 -1.76 -12.85
C TRP A 86 -9.36 -2.09 -13.51
N THR A 87 -8.40 -1.20 -13.34
CA THR A 87 -7.03 -1.30 -13.88
C THR A 87 -5.98 -0.95 -12.85
N MET A 88 -4.83 -1.62 -12.92
CA MET A 88 -3.63 -1.24 -12.16
C MET A 88 -3.01 0.02 -12.77
N PHE A 89 -2.24 0.78 -11.98
CA PHE A 89 -1.39 1.83 -12.55
C PHE A 89 -0.31 1.21 -13.44
N ASP A 90 -0.01 1.84 -14.57
CA ASP A 90 1.05 1.36 -15.47
C ASP A 90 2.44 1.45 -14.81
N THR A 91 2.63 2.45 -13.96
CA THR A 91 3.88 2.78 -13.28
C THR A 91 3.63 3.05 -11.80
N ILE A 92 4.51 2.52 -10.94
CA ILE A 92 4.65 2.91 -9.53
C ILE A 92 6.04 3.50 -9.34
N ASP A 93 6.11 4.81 -9.12
CA ASP A 93 7.35 5.57 -9.07
C ASP A 93 8.00 5.64 -7.68
N ARG A 94 7.20 5.34 -6.65
CA ARG A 94 7.60 5.48 -5.25
C ARG A 94 6.88 4.48 -4.40
N VAL A 95 7.62 3.90 -3.47
CA VAL A 95 7.11 2.94 -2.49
C VAL A 95 7.54 3.41 -1.10
N TYR A 96 6.58 3.48 -0.19
CA TYR A 96 6.80 3.85 1.20
C TYR A 96 7.28 2.62 1.98
N ASP A 97 8.42 2.76 2.65
CA ASP A 97 9.02 1.72 3.49
C ASP A 97 8.65 1.97 4.95
N SER A 98 7.61 1.28 5.44
CA SER A 98 7.15 1.35 6.83
C SER A 98 7.90 0.39 7.77
N SER A 99 8.97 -0.29 7.31
CA SER A 99 9.69 -1.29 8.12
C SER A 99 10.30 -0.73 9.41
N LYS A 100 10.62 0.58 9.44
CA LYS A 100 11.07 1.25 10.67
C LYS A 100 9.97 1.28 11.73
N ALA A 101 8.71 1.54 11.34
CA ALA A 101 7.59 1.54 12.28
C ALA A 101 7.38 0.14 12.87
N THR A 102 7.48 -0.91 12.06
CA THR A 102 7.43 -2.30 12.56
C THR A 102 8.56 -2.59 13.55
N ARG A 103 9.81 -2.26 13.19
CA ARG A 103 10.98 -2.59 14.02
C ARG A 103 11.03 -1.82 15.35
N VAL A 104 10.66 -0.53 15.33
CA VAL A 104 10.84 0.37 16.49
C VAL A 104 9.57 0.50 17.32
N LEU A 105 8.41 0.60 16.67
CA LEU A 105 7.13 0.77 17.34
C LEU A 105 6.38 -0.55 17.54
N GLY A 106 6.78 -1.64 16.88
CA GLY A 106 6.01 -2.88 16.85
C GLY A 106 4.70 -2.76 16.05
N PHE A 107 4.56 -1.70 15.24
CA PHE A 107 3.33 -1.38 14.52
C PHE A 107 3.38 -1.85 13.06
N THR A 108 2.30 -2.49 12.61
CA THR A 108 2.04 -2.80 11.20
C THR A 108 0.55 -2.57 10.93
N CYS A 109 0.23 -1.94 9.80
CA CYS A 109 -1.17 -1.75 9.40
C CYS A 109 -1.88 -3.09 9.24
N LYS A 110 -3.12 -3.16 9.72
CA LYS A 110 -4.00 -4.33 9.58
C LYS A 110 -4.59 -4.44 8.18
N THR A 111 -4.84 -3.29 7.52
CA THR A 111 -5.38 -3.26 6.17
C THR A 111 -4.26 -3.05 5.15
N GLY A 112 -4.04 -4.05 4.29
CA GLY A 112 -3.18 -3.95 3.13
C GLY A 112 -3.89 -4.34 1.84
N PHE A 113 -3.12 -4.48 0.76
CA PHE A 113 -3.68 -4.81 -0.56
C PHE A 113 -4.36 -6.19 -0.59
N ARG A 114 -3.88 -7.15 0.21
CA ARG A 114 -4.49 -8.49 0.34
C ARG A 114 -5.91 -8.39 0.87
N GLU A 115 -6.12 -7.61 1.93
CA GLU A 115 -7.43 -7.41 2.55
C GLU A 115 -8.39 -6.70 1.59
N VAL A 116 -7.87 -5.76 0.78
CA VAL A 116 -8.63 -5.15 -0.32
C VAL A 116 -9.04 -6.19 -1.35
N LEU A 117 -8.13 -7.05 -1.85
CA LEU A 117 -8.51 -8.09 -2.80
C LEU A 117 -9.54 -9.07 -2.24
N ASN A 118 -9.42 -9.44 -0.97
CA ASN A 118 -10.39 -10.30 -0.30
C ASN A 118 -11.79 -9.67 -0.30
N SER A 119 -11.91 -8.36 -0.03
CA SER A 119 -13.22 -7.68 -0.07
C SER A 119 -13.81 -7.55 -1.48
N LEU A 120 -12.98 -7.61 -2.53
CA LEU A 120 -13.42 -7.66 -3.92
C LEU A 120 -13.87 -9.06 -4.36
N SER A 121 -13.49 -10.12 -3.65
CA SER A 121 -13.93 -11.48 -3.97
C SER A 121 -15.33 -11.83 -3.43
N SER A 122 -15.93 -10.91 -2.66
CA SER A 122 -17.26 -11.04 -2.04
C SER A 122 -18.39 -10.50 -2.91
#